data_AF-A0A1Z9E1W9-F1
#
_entry.id   AF-A0A1Z9E1W9-F1
#
_cell.length_a   1.000
_cell.length_b   1.000
_cell.length_c   1.000
_cell.angle_alpha   90.00
_cell.angle_beta   90.00
_cell.angle_gamma   90.00
#
_symmetry.space_group_name_H-M   'P 1'
#
loop_
_entity.id
_entity.type
_entity.pdbx_description
1 polymer ?
#
loop_
_entity_poly.entity_id
_entity_poly.type
_entity_poly.pdbx_seq_one_letter_code
_entity_poly.pdbx_strand_id
1 'polypeptide(L)'
;MSKSSHTFSWIFWSIGSLFLAVILMYVLMQDGISKAIFMPGELSAGHHQLVDACDTCHTDAFGGSEVLQASCINCHGDVREKPFDSHPRSKFKDPRNADRLEKVNMLECMSCHVEHKPEITLKDGLTQPLDVCYHCHADIAEERPSHTGMEFTTCKDSGCHNFHNNRALYTDFLLKHMDAPAHLAKARLPAKEFADVLVEIMEYPRDAYPIETLLSNQADAPAASTVDQQLHVDWLETAHAQSGVNCTACHQKTEADGSLSAWTDHPGPEYCESCHSIEVDRFQQGKHGMRLAANLSPMTPALARIPMQESASHQELTCNSCHSAHRFDVQYAAVDGCLECHADDHSLAYKDSSHYALWQAEVSHQAAEDTGVSCASCHMPRIDYDVSDWLSRKVVDHNQSASLSPNSKMIRPACQHCHGLQFAINALADEDLIEKNFSGQPSVHVESIDLARKDMERDLKRREATR
;
A
#
# COMPACT_ATOMS: atom_id res chain seq x y z
N MET A 1 61.08 -7.10 37.53
CA MET A 1 60.77 -6.93 36.09
C MET A 1 59.48 -7.69 35.79
N SER A 2 58.35 -6.99 35.81
CA SER A 2 57.01 -7.53 35.54
C SER A 2 56.80 -7.63 34.02
N LYS A 3 57.07 -8.79 33.42
CA LYS A 3 56.73 -9.12 32.02
C LYS A 3 55.44 -9.94 31.89
N SER A 4 54.81 -10.30 33.01
CA SER A 4 53.64 -11.19 33.04
C SER A 4 52.30 -10.46 32.79
N SER A 5 52.20 -9.15 33.02
CA SER A 5 50.91 -8.44 32.92
C SER A 5 50.43 -8.21 31.48
N HIS A 6 51.35 -8.07 30.52
CA HIS A 6 50.98 -7.83 29.12
C HIS A 6 50.42 -9.09 28.45
N THR A 7 51.00 -10.26 28.66
CA THR A 7 50.51 -11.52 28.08
C THR A 7 49.12 -11.87 28.59
N PHE A 8 48.86 -11.68 29.89
CA PHE A 8 47.54 -11.90 30.47
C PHE A 8 46.51 -10.91 29.89
N SER A 9 46.89 -9.65 29.71
CA SER A 9 46.02 -8.64 29.09
C SER A 9 45.68 -8.99 27.64
N TRP A 10 46.66 -9.44 26.84
CA TRP A 10 46.42 -9.87 25.45
C TRP A 10 45.53 -11.11 25.38
N ILE A 11 45.75 -12.11 26.23
CA ILE A 11 44.89 -13.29 26.30
C ILE A 11 43.46 -12.90 26.66
N PHE A 12 43.29 -12.04 27.68
CA PHE A 12 41.97 -11.56 28.09
C PHE A 12 41.28 -10.78 26.96
N TRP A 13 41.99 -9.87 26.27
CA TRP A 13 41.47 -9.16 25.11
C TRP A 13 41.09 -10.09 23.95
N SER A 14 41.93 -11.09 23.63
CA SER A 14 41.63 -12.06 22.58
C SER A 14 40.40 -12.91 22.92
N ILE A 15 40.29 -13.39 24.18
CA ILE A 15 39.12 -14.13 24.64
C ILE A 15 37.88 -13.24 24.62
N GLY A 16 37.98 -12.00 25.10
CA GLY A 16 36.89 -11.02 25.08
C GLY A 16 36.41 -10.72 23.67
N SER A 17 37.33 -10.48 22.73
CA SER A 17 37.00 -10.23 21.33
C SER A 17 36.39 -11.46 20.65
N LEU A 18 36.91 -12.66 20.92
CA LEU A 18 36.34 -13.90 20.40
C LEU A 18 34.92 -14.13 20.94
N PHE A 19 34.73 -13.92 22.23
CA PHE A 19 33.42 -14.03 22.87
C PHE A 19 32.41 -13.03 22.30
N LEU A 20 32.82 -11.76 22.13
CA LEU A 20 32.00 -10.74 21.48
C LEU A 20 31.69 -11.12 20.02
N ALA A 21 32.67 -11.61 19.26
CA ALA A 21 32.48 -12.03 17.88
C ALA A 21 31.48 -13.20 17.78
N VAL A 22 31.55 -14.16 18.71
CA VAL A 22 30.58 -15.27 18.80
C VAL A 22 29.18 -14.75 19.13
N ILE A 23 29.05 -13.79 20.06
CA ILE A 23 27.75 -13.17 20.37
C ILE A 23 27.19 -12.44 19.16
N LEU A 24 27.99 -11.60 18.48
CA LEU A 24 27.52 -10.86 17.31
C LEU A 24 27.17 -11.80 16.16
N MET A 25 27.96 -12.84 15.93
CA MET A 25 27.66 -13.87 14.93
C MET A 25 26.36 -14.62 15.29
N TYR A 26 26.15 -14.93 16.57
CA TYR A 26 24.90 -15.53 17.03
C TYR A 26 23.70 -14.60 16.77
N VAL A 27 23.79 -13.31 17.12
CA VAL A 27 22.73 -12.32 16.84
C VAL A 27 22.45 -12.18 15.34
N LEU A 28 23.49 -12.24 14.49
CA LEU A 28 23.34 -12.11 13.05
C LEU A 28 22.67 -13.34 12.40
N MET A 29 22.98 -14.54 12.91
CA MET A 29 22.52 -15.81 12.34
C MET A 29 21.22 -16.34 12.95
N GLN A 30 20.79 -15.80 14.09
CA GLN A 30 19.61 -16.31 14.81
C GLN A 30 18.35 -15.56 14.40
N ASP A 31 17.35 -16.31 13.94
CA ASP A 31 16.03 -15.76 13.65
C ASP A 31 15.31 -15.30 14.93
N GLY A 32 14.50 -14.25 14.80
CA GLY A 32 13.71 -13.69 15.90
C GLY A 32 14.49 -12.79 16.87
N ILE A 33 15.80 -12.60 16.69
CA ILE A 33 16.59 -11.60 17.41
C ILE A 33 16.72 -10.35 16.54
N SER A 34 16.50 -9.18 17.14
CA SER A 34 16.62 -7.94 16.38
C SER A 34 18.03 -7.71 15.86
N LYS A 35 18.13 -7.41 14.56
CA LYS A 35 19.40 -7.13 13.88
C LYS A 35 19.80 -5.66 13.92
N ALA A 36 19.06 -4.83 14.67
CA ALA A 36 19.25 -3.38 14.71
C ALA A 36 20.65 -2.92 15.15
N ILE A 37 21.38 -3.73 15.94
CA ILE A 37 22.77 -3.44 16.35
C ILE A 37 23.74 -3.31 15.17
N PHE A 38 23.42 -3.92 14.03
CA PHE A 38 24.24 -3.88 12.82
C PHE A 38 23.87 -2.73 11.87
N MET A 39 22.80 -1.99 12.16
CA MET A 39 22.33 -0.93 11.28
C MET A 39 23.11 0.36 11.46
N PRO A 40 23.55 1.02 10.38
CA PRO A 40 24.18 2.34 10.45
C PRO A 40 23.22 3.45 10.92
N GLY A 41 21.92 3.23 10.74
CA GLY A 41 20.85 4.16 11.08
C GLY A 41 19.49 3.50 10.87
N GLU A 42 18.42 4.16 11.34
CA GLU A 42 17.06 3.65 11.15
C GLU A 42 16.65 3.64 9.68
N LEU A 43 15.83 2.67 9.31
CA LEU A 43 15.13 2.64 8.03
C LEU A 43 14.05 3.72 7.97
N SER A 44 13.71 4.11 6.74
CA SER A 44 12.63 5.06 6.44
C SER A 44 11.28 4.57 6.97
N ALA A 45 10.32 5.48 7.12
CA ALA A 45 8.96 5.12 7.56
C ALA A 45 8.28 4.10 6.62
N GLY A 46 8.69 4.02 5.36
CA GLY A 46 8.21 3.03 4.39
C GLY A 46 8.71 1.61 4.69
N HIS A 47 9.95 1.48 5.16
CA HIS A 47 10.64 0.18 5.29
C HIS A 47 10.99 -0.23 6.72
N HIS A 48 10.65 0.57 7.74
CA HIS A 48 11.01 0.31 9.14
C HIS A 48 10.65 -1.09 9.67
N GLN A 49 9.66 -1.76 9.08
CA GLN A 49 9.25 -3.11 9.47
C GLN A 49 10.19 -4.22 8.98
N LEU A 50 11.13 -3.91 8.10
CA LEU A 50 12.10 -4.84 7.51
C LEU A 50 13.45 -4.86 8.26
N VAL A 51 13.49 -4.27 9.45
CA VAL A 51 14.72 -4.07 10.24
C VAL A 51 15.50 -5.36 10.51
N ASP A 52 14.80 -6.51 10.51
CA ASP A 52 15.35 -7.82 10.81
C ASP A 52 15.59 -8.69 9.55
N ALA A 53 15.31 -8.15 8.36
CA ALA A 53 15.45 -8.84 7.06
C ALA A 53 16.43 -8.09 6.14
N CYS A 54 17.67 -7.92 6.59
CA CYS A 54 18.71 -7.17 5.86
C CYS A 54 18.92 -7.68 4.42
N ASP A 55 18.78 -8.98 4.21
CA ASP A 55 18.89 -9.69 2.94
C ASP A 55 17.78 -9.32 1.93
N THR A 56 16.68 -8.71 2.38
CA THR A 56 15.68 -8.11 1.49
C THR A 56 16.30 -7.04 0.59
N CYS A 57 17.23 -6.25 1.12
CA CYS A 57 17.92 -5.20 0.37
C CYS A 57 19.35 -5.62 0.00
N HIS A 58 20.04 -6.32 0.88
CA HIS A 58 21.44 -6.73 0.72
C HIS A 58 21.55 -8.20 0.31
N THR A 59 21.19 -8.51 -0.93
CA THR A 59 21.19 -9.89 -1.45
C THR A 59 22.58 -10.43 -1.78
N ASP A 60 23.61 -9.57 -1.78
CA ASP A 60 25.03 -9.94 -1.91
C ASP A 60 25.90 -9.14 -0.93
N ALA A 61 26.83 -9.83 -0.25
CA ALA A 61 27.68 -9.29 0.81
C ALA A 61 28.67 -8.20 0.33
N PHE A 62 29.01 -8.21 -0.96
CA PHE A 62 29.83 -7.18 -1.61
C PHE A 62 29.07 -6.51 -2.77
N GLY A 63 27.74 -6.59 -2.75
CA GLY A 63 26.87 -5.98 -3.73
C GLY A 63 26.96 -4.46 -3.72
N GLY A 64 27.17 -3.87 -4.90
CA GLY A 64 27.14 -2.42 -5.09
C GLY A 64 25.72 -1.87 -5.31
N SER A 65 25.64 -0.67 -5.87
CA SER A 65 24.34 -0.03 -6.21
C SER A 65 23.48 -0.87 -7.15
N GLU A 66 24.07 -1.68 -8.03
CA GLU A 66 23.32 -2.57 -8.94
C GLU A 66 22.47 -3.62 -8.19
N VAL A 67 23.02 -4.17 -7.10
CA VAL A 67 22.33 -5.16 -6.27
C VAL A 67 21.15 -4.51 -5.54
N LEU A 68 21.39 -3.36 -4.92
CA LEU A 68 20.35 -2.60 -4.22
C LEU A 68 19.26 -2.11 -5.19
N GLN A 69 19.66 -1.69 -6.38
CA GLN A 69 18.73 -1.28 -7.43
C GLN A 69 17.83 -2.44 -7.86
N ALA A 70 18.38 -3.65 -8.02
CA ALA A 70 17.61 -4.84 -8.34
C ALA A 70 16.61 -5.18 -7.22
N SER A 71 17.03 -5.13 -5.96
CA SER A 71 16.14 -5.33 -4.81
C SER A 71 14.99 -4.31 -4.77
N CYS A 72 15.27 -3.03 -5.03
CA CYS A 72 14.22 -2.00 -5.12
C CYS A 72 13.22 -2.29 -6.25
N ILE A 73 13.71 -2.69 -7.43
CA ILE A 73 12.86 -3.01 -8.59
C ILE A 73 12.02 -4.26 -8.33
N ASN A 74 12.53 -5.24 -7.59
CA ASN A 74 11.78 -6.46 -7.30
C ASN A 74 10.46 -6.20 -6.57
N CYS A 75 10.39 -5.17 -5.71
CA CYS A 75 9.17 -4.81 -5.00
C CYS A 75 8.41 -3.62 -5.61
N HIS A 76 9.09 -2.73 -6.34
CA HIS A 76 8.49 -1.49 -6.82
C HIS A 76 8.41 -1.36 -8.34
N GLY A 77 9.03 -2.27 -9.10
CA GLY A 77 9.21 -2.17 -10.56
C GLY A 77 7.92 -1.94 -11.33
N ASP A 78 6.87 -2.70 -11.00
CA ASP A 78 5.58 -2.68 -11.71
C ASP A 78 4.91 -1.30 -11.68
N VAL A 79 5.16 -0.52 -10.62
CA VAL A 79 4.62 0.84 -10.50
C VAL A 79 5.57 1.93 -11.01
N ARG A 80 6.74 1.57 -11.58
CA ARG A 80 7.72 2.50 -12.19
C ARG A 80 7.67 2.54 -13.72
N GLU A 81 6.60 2.01 -14.29
CA GLU A 81 6.34 2.03 -15.72
C GLU A 81 5.14 2.92 -16.08
N LYS A 82 4.99 3.28 -17.36
CA LYS A 82 3.79 4.00 -17.81
C LYS A 82 2.58 3.06 -17.75
N PRO A 83 1.38 3.56 -17.38
CA PRO A 83 1.02 4.95 -17.09
C PRO A 83 1.17 5.34 -15.60
N PHE A 84 1.78 4.51 -14.77
CA PHE A 84 1.87 4.70 -13.32
C PHE A 84 2.99 5.67 -12.92
N ASP A 85 4.06 5.70 -13.71
CA ASP A 85 5.21 6.58 -13.54
C ASP A 85 5.24 7.73 -14.58
N SER A 86 5.37 8.96 -14.08
CA SER A 86 5.49 10.19 -14.84
C SER A 86 6.94 10.44 -15.25
N HIS A 87 7.90 9.84 -14.54
CA HIS A 87 9.32 9.85 -14.80
C HIS A 87 9.87 8.41 -14.94
N PRO A 88 9.34 7.61 -15.89
CA PRO A 88 9.81 6.25 -16.08
C PRO A 88 11.24 6.23 -16.60
N ARG A 89 11.96 5.13 -16.36
CA ARG A 89 13.35 4.91 -16.81
C ARG A 89 13.57 5.23 -18.30
N SER A 90 12.56 5.00 -19.15
CA SER A 90 12.62 5.28 -20.59
C SER A 90 12.80 6.76 -20.94
N LYS A 91 12.36 7.70 -20.09
CA LYS A 91 12.61 9.15 -20.30
C LYS A 91 14.08 9.51 -20.10
N PHE A 92 14.74 8.86 -19.17
CA PHE A 92 16.11 9.17 -18.79
C PHE A 92 17.16 8.48 -19.68
N LYS A 93 16.81 7.36 -20.31
CA LYS A 93 17.69 6.67 -21.28
C LYS A 93 17.86 7.41 -22.60
N ASP A 94 17.14 8.51 -22.83
CA ASP A 94 17.34 9.35 -24.00
C ASP A 94 18.71 10.06 -23.93
N PRO A 95 19.61 9.88 -24.92
CA PRO A 95 20.94 10.49 -24.92
C PRO A 95 20.93 12.02 -24.78
N ARG A 96 19.82 12.68 -25.15
CA ARG A 96 19.63 14.13 -25.00
C ARG A 96 19.53 14.60 -23.54
N ASN A 97 19.43 13.67 -22.59
CA ASN A 97 19.38 13.96 -21.16
C ASN A 97 20.69 13.64 -20.45
N ALA A 98 21.75 13.24 -21.16
CA ALA A 98 23.01 12.82 -20.56
C ALA A 98 23.63 13.89 -19.66
N ASP A 99 23.62 15.16 -20.10
CA ASP A 99 24.10 16.32 -19.36
C ASP A 99 23.32 16.58 -18.05
N ARG A 100 22.01 16.34 -18.07
CA ARG A 100 21.16 16.43 -16.87
C ARG A 100 21.46 15.30 -15.88
N LEU A 101 21.69 14.08 -16.38
CA LEU A 101 21.98 12.91 -15.55
C LEU A 101 23.36 12.97 -14.88
N GLU A 102 24.30 13.75 -15.41
CA GLU A 102 25.57 14.04 -14.72
C GLU A 102 25.37 14.83 -13.42
N LYS A 103 24.29 15.62 -13.31
CA LYS A 103 23.97 16.38 -12.09
C LYS A 103 23.27 15.50 -11.06
N VAL A 104 22.33 14.66 -11.51
CA VAL A 104 21.55 13.77 -10.66
C VAL A 104 21.11 12.52 -11.45
N ASN A 105 21.54 11.34 -10.99
CA ASN A 105 21.27 10.09 -11.68
C ASN A 105 19.86 9.56 -11.39
N MET A 106 18.87 9.98 -12.16
CA MET A 106 17.47 9.54 -12.01
C MET A 106 17.20 8.10 -12.50
N LEU A 107 18.23 7.35 -12.90
CA LEU A 107 18.10 5.93 -13.27
C LEU A 107 18.22 4.99 -12.06
N GLU A 108 18.63 5.50 -10.90
CA GLU A 108 18.83 4.73 -9.68
C GLU A 108 17.93 5.24 -8.56
N CYS A 109 17.20 4.33 -7.91
CA CYS A 109 16.30 4.63 -6.80
C CYS A 109 17.06 5.31 -5.64
N MET A 110 18.26 4.81 -5.35
CA MET A 110 19.11 5.31 -4.27
C MET A 110 19.64 6.73 -4.50
N SER A 111 19.56 7.26 -5.71
CA SER A 111 19.84 8.68 -5.93
C SER A 111 18.86 9.56 -5.15
N CYS A 112 17.61 9.13 -4.98
CA CYS A 112 16.57 9.89 -4.29
C CYS A 112 16.13 9.29 -2.96
N HIS A 113 16.33 7.99 -2.77
CA HIS A 113 15.84 7.23 -1.63
C HIS A 113 16.98 6.44 -0.98
N VAL A 114 17.70 7.09 -0.06
CA VAL A 114 18.77 6.44 0.70
C VAL A 114 18.24 5.97 2.05
N GLU A 115 18.26 4.66 2.28
CA GLU A 115 17.93 4.07 3.58
C GLU A 115 19.06 4.28 4.60
N HIS A 116 18.74 4.09 5.90
CA HIS A 116 19.68 4.29 7.02
C HIS A 116 20.16 5.74 7.18
N LYS A 117 19.40 6.71 6.67
CA LYS A 117 19.74 8.15 6.69
C LYS A 117 18.64 9.00 7.32
N PRO A 118 18.19 8.71 8.56
CA PRO A 118 17.09 9.42 9.19
C PRO A 118 17.35 10.93 9.32
N GLU A 119 18.61 11.36 9.39
CA GLU A 119 19.01 12.77 9.53
C GLU A 119 18.66 13.65 8.32
N ILE A 120 18.51 13.07 7.13
CA ILE A 120 18.17 13.77 5.89
C ILE A 120 16.90 13.23 5.22
N THR A 121 16.25 12.22 5.81
CA THR A 121 15.04 11.62 5.23
C THR A 121 13.84 12.55 5.44
N LEU A 122 13.26 13.01 4.33
CA LEU A 122 12.06 13.83 4.29
C LEU A 122 10.79 12.94 4.20
N LYS A 123 9.62 13.59 4.16
CA LYS A 123 8.34 12.94 3.85
C LYS A 123 8.45 12.08 2.59
N ASP A 124 7.75 10.95 2.58
CA ASP A 124 7.75 9.94 1.51
C ASP A 124 9.11 9.24 1.28
N GLY A 125 10.03 9.31 2.25
CA GLY A 125 11.32 8.64 2.17
C GLY A 125 12.31 9.31 1.20
N LEU A 126 12.09 10.57 0.83
CA LEU A 126 12.97 11.32 -0.06
C LEU A 126 14.19 11.83 0.73
N THR A 127 15.40 11.57 0.25
CA THR A 127 16.65 12.06 0.87
C THR A 127 17.31 13.20 0.10
N GLN A 128 16.75 13.58 -1.05
CA GLN A 128 17.23 14.72 -1.83
C GLN A 128 16.61 16.04 -1.35
N PRO A 129 17.32 17.18 -1.55
CA PRO A 129 16.75 18.50 -1.35
C PRO A 129 15.45 18.72 -2.14
N LEU A 130 14.60 19.62 -1.62
CA LEU A 130 13.27 19.90 -2.20
C LEU A 130 13.32 20.46 -3.63
N ASP A 131 14.42 21.11 -3.99
CA ASP A 131 14.66 21.72 -5.29
C ASP A 131 15.34 20.77 -6.29
N VAL A 132 15.41 19.46 -6.04
CA VAL A 132 16.03 18.47 -6.96
C VAL A 132 15.51 18.57 -8.40
N CYS A 133 14.26 19.01 -8.59
CA CYS A 133 13.65 19.24 -9.90
C CYS A 133 14.38 20.34 -10.71
N TYR A 134 15.00 21.30 -10.05
CA TYR A 134 15.75 22.41 -10.65
C TYR A 134 16.82 21.93 -11.63
N HIS A 135 17.50 20.82 -11.33
CA HIS A 135 18.56 20.27 -12.18
C HIS A 135 18.13 20.02 -13.63
N CYS A 136 16.83 19.76 -13.84
CA CYS A 136 16.23 19.50 -15.15
C CYS A 136 15.22 20.58 -15.58
N HIS A 137 14.57 21.25 -14.62
CA HIS A 137 13.45 22.18 -14.86
C HIS A 137 13.79 23.65 -14.58
N ALA A 138 15.08 24.03 -14.54
CA ALA A 138 15.52 25.40 -14.27
C ALA A 138 14.81 26.47 -15.13
N ASP A 139 14.52 26.16 -16.39
CA ASP A 139 13.92 27.09 -17.35
C ASP A 139 12.40 26.89 -17.51
N ILE A 140 11.74 26.18 -16.58
CA ILE A 140 10.32 25.83 -16.70
C ILE A 140 9.42 27.06 -16.88
N ALA A 141 9.78 28.20 -16.28
CA ALA A 141 9.04 29.45 -16.40
C ALA A 141 9.07 30.04 -17.82
N GLU A 142 10.07 29.70 -18.64
CA GLU A 142 10.15 30.13 -20.04
C GLU A 142 9.13 29.38 -20.92
N GLU A 143 8.99 28.07 -20.68
CA GLU A 143 8.08 27.19 -21.44
C GLU A 143 6.65 27.17 -20.86
N ARG A 144 6.52 27.49 -19.58
CA ARG A 144 5.27 27.51 -18.82
C ARG A 144 5.20 28.81 -18.01
N PRO A 145 4.67 29.89 -18.60
CA PRO A 145 4.50 31.16 -17.90
C PRO A 145 3.66 31.08 -16.61
N SER A 146 2.86 30.02 -16.44
CA SER A 146 2.16 29.72 -15.19
C SER A 146 3.10 29.46 -14.00
N HIS A 147 4.37 29.14 -14.24
CA HIS A 147 5.38 28.84 -13.21
C HIS A 147 6.29 30.05 -12.90
N THR A 148 6.07 31.21 -13.54
CA THR A 148 6.89 32.40 -13.30
C THR A 148 6.77 32.88 -11.86
N GLY A 149 7.90 32.99 -11.16
CA GLY A 149 7.97 33.48 -9.78
C GLY A 149 7.65 32.42 -8.71
N MET A 150 7.48 31.15 -9.10
CA MET A 150 7.36 30.03 -8.16
C MET A 150 8.73 29.55 -7.71
N GLU A 151 8.85 29.24 -6.42
CA GLU A 151 10.04 28.61 -5.85
C GLU A 151 10.12 27.13 -6.30
N PHE A 152 11.33 26.61 -6.53
CA PHE A 152 11.52 25.22 -6.95
C PHE A 152 11.20 24.17 -5.86
N THR A 153 10.94 24.62 -4.65
CA THR A 153 10.60 23.76 -3.50
C THR A 153 9.10 23.43 -3.42
N THR A 154 8.25 24.12 -4.19
CA THR A 154 6.77 23.98 -4.13
C THR A 154 6.22 22.97 -5.14
N CYS A 155 7.07 22.39 -5.99
CA CYS A 155 6.63 21.50 -7.07
C CYS A 155 5.85 20.28 -6.53
N LYS A 156 6.20 19.83 -5.32
CA LYS A 156 5.61 18.68 -4.63
C LYS A 156 4.44 19.03 -3.70
N ASP A 157 4.04 20.31 -3.63
CA ASP A 157 2.90 20.71 -2.82
C ASP A 157 1.64 19.99 -3.31
N SER A 158 0.73 19.69 -2.38
CA SER A 158 -0.45 18.85 -2.65
C SER A 158 -1.23 19.38 -3.85
N GLY A 159 -1.32 18.55 -4.89
CA GLY A 159 -2.05 18.85 -6.12
C GLY A 159 -1.24 19.51 -7.23
N CYS A 160 0.05 19.79 -7.05
CA CYS A 160 0.95 20.25 -8.13
C CYS A 160 1.47 19.08 -8.97
N HIS A 161 2.71 18.64 -8.76
CA HIS A 161 3.32 17.55 -9.52
C HIS A 161 4.07 16.57 -8.61
N ASN A 162 3.83 15.28 -8.82
CA ASN A 162 4.57 14.19 -8.22
C ASN A 162 5.63 13.67 -9.19
N PHE A 163 6.76 13.17 -8.68
CA PHE A 163 7.75 12.54 -9.54
C PHE A 163 7.18 11.25 -10.18
N HIS A 164 6.70 10.31 -9.37
CA HIS A 164 6.17 9.06 -9.92
C HIS A 164 4.71 9.20 -10.39
N ASN A 165 3.74 9.59 -9.54
CA ASN A 165 2.32 9.47 -9.92
C ASN A 165 1.61 10.80 -10.14
N ASN A 166 1.47 11.25 -11.40
CA ASN A 166 0.66 12.43 -11.77
C ASN A 166 -0.70 12.09 -12.37
N ARG A 167 -1.24 10.89 -12.16
CA ARG A 167 -2.45 10.44 -12.89
C ARG A 167 -3.66 11.36 -12.67
N ALA A 168 -3.72 12.09 -11.56
CA ALA A 168 -4.76 13.07 -11.27
C ALA A 168 -4.35 14.53 -11.55
N LEU A 169 -3.08 14.78 -11.89
CA LEU A 169 -2.48 16.12 -11.86
C LEU A 169 -1.88 16.57 -13.21
N TYR A 170 -1.92 15.73 -14.25
CA TYR A 170 -1.49 16.14 -15.58
C TYR A 170 -2.52 17.10 -16.22
N THR A 171 -2.05 18.07 -16.99
CA THR A 171 -2.84 19.22 -17.47
C THR A 171 -4.15 18.82 -18.16
N ASP A 172 -4.11 17.84 -19.07
CA ASP A 172 -5.32 17.40 -19.78
C ASP A 172 -6.38 16.82 -18.83
N PHE A 173 -5.97 16.15 -17.75
CA PHE A 173 -6.89 15.67 -16.72
C PHE A 173 -7.48 16.82 -15.92
N LEU A 174 -6.63 17.77 -15.49
CA LEU A 174 -7.08 18.96 -14.76
C LEU A 174 -8.16 19.71 -15.56
N LEU A 175 -7.89 19.98 -16.84
CA LEU A 175 -8.82 20.67 -17.74
C LEU A 175 -10.10 19.87 -17.99
N LYS A 176 -9.99 18.55 -18.22
CA LYS A 176 -11.15 17.69 -18.45
C LYS A 176 -12.12 17.70 -17.26
N HIS A 177 -11.62 17.90 -16.04
CA HIS A 177 -12.38 17.82 -14.81
C HIS A 177 -12.58 19.18 -14.12
N MET A 178 -12.21 20.30 -14.76
CA MET A 178 -12.11 21.62 -14.14
C MET A 178 -13.45 22.23 -13.68
N ASP A 179 -14.57 21.80 -14.26
CA ASP A 179 -15.91 22.32 -13.96
C ASP A 179 -16.78 21.29 -13.20
N ALA A 180 -16.17 20.22 -12.68
CA ALA A 180 -16.88 19.22 -11.89
C ALA A 180 -17.37 19.83 -10.56
N PRO A 181 -18.63 19.61 -10.17
CA PRO A 181 -19.15 20.07 -8.88
C PRO A 181 -18.45 19.35 -7.72
N ALA A 182 -18.47 19.96 -6.53
CA ALA A 182 -17.88 19.36 -5.32
C ALA A 182 -18.44 17.97 -5.00
N HIS A 183 -19.74 17.76 -5.27
CA HIS A 183 -20.41 16.46 -5.18
C HIS A 183 -20.94 16.09 -6.56
N LEU A 184 -20.59 14.91 -7.03
CA LEU A 184 -21.05 14.40 -8.32
C LEU A 184 -22.51 13.97 -8.22
N ALA A 185 -23.27 14.15 -9.30
CA ALA A 185 -24.67 13.72 -9.36
C ALA A 185 -24.83 12.20 -9.22
N LYS A 186 -23.81 11.43 -9.62
CA LYS A 186 -23.72 9.98 -9.42
C LYS A 186 -22.54 9.69 -8.50
N ALA A 187 -22.76 9.82 -7.20
CA ALA A 187 -21.78 9.49 -6.18
C ALA A 187 -21.93 8.01 -5.79
N ARG A 188 -21.18 7.13 -6.47
CA ARG A 188 -21.16 5.69 -6.18
C ARG A 188 -19.76 5.12 -6.37
N LEU A 189 -19.34 4.27 -5.44
CA LEU A 189 -18.15 3.46 -5.56
C LEU A 189 -18.30 2.44 -6.71
N PRO A 190 -17.19 1.92 -7.25
CA PRO A 190 -17.26 0.79 -8.19
C PRO A 190 -17.96 -0.41 -7.54
N ALA A 191 -18.88 -1.05 -8.25
CA ALA A 191 -19.56 -2.24 -7.76
C ALA A 191 -18.57 -3.39 -7.51
N LYS A 192 -18.87 -4.23 -6.51
CA LYS A 192 -18.18 -5.50 -6.34
C LYS A 192 -18.67 -6.47 -7.40
N GLU A 193 -17.78 -7.20 -8.06
CA GLU A 193 -18.17 -8.13 -9.13
C GLU A 193 -17.68 -9.57 -8.91
N PHE A 194 -16.88 -9.83 -7.88
CA PHE A 194 -16.20 -11.13 -7.69
C PHE A 194 -17.16 -12.33 -7.76
N ALA A 195 -18.31 -12.24 -7.10
CA ALA A 195 -19.31 -13.30 -7.10
C ALA A 195 -19.93 -13.51 -8.50
N ASP A 196 -20.17 -12.43 -9.24
CA ASP A 196 -20.80 -12.48 -10.57
C ASP A 196 -19.86 -13.06 -11.62
N VAL A 197 -18.56 -12.77 -11.50
CA VAL A 197 -17.54 -13.23 -12.45
C VAL A 197 -16.86 -14.53 -12.01
N LEU A 198 -17.26 -15.12 -10.87
CA LEU A 198 -16.63 -16.33 -10.33
C LEU A 198 -16.60 -17.46 -11.35
N VAL A 199 -17.60 -17.55 -12.24
CA VAL A 199 -17.68 -18.55 -13.31
C VAL A 199 -16.75 -18.31 -14.51
N GLU A 200 -16.19 -17.12 -14.61
CA GLU A 200 -15.30 -16.68 -15.70
C GLU A 200 -13.82 -16.70 -15.29
N ILE A 201 -13.53 -16.76 -13.98
CA ILE A 201 -12.16 -16.89 -13.46
C ILE A 201 -11.62 -18.26 -13.86
N MET A 202 -10.56 -18.24 -14.68
CA MET A 202 -9.93 -19.46 -15.19
C MET A 202 -9.04 -20.13 -14.13
N GLU A 203 -8.41 -19.33 -13.26
CA GLU A 203 -7.54 -19.81 -12.20
C GLU A 203 -8.30 -20.45 -11.04
N TYR A 204 -9.63 -20.24 -10.94
CA TYR A 204 -10.43 -20.81 -9.87
C TYR A 204 -10.51 -22.35 -10.00
N PRO A 205 -10.14 -23.12 -8.96
CA PRO A 205 -10.01 -24.58 -9.03
C PRO A 205 -11.37 -25.30 -8.96
N ARG A 206 -12.19 -25.16 -10.02
CA ARG A 206 -13.56 -25.71 -10.12
C ARG A 206 -13.66 -27.22 -9.94
N ASP A 207 -12.64 -27.95 -10.39
CA ASP A 207 -12.61 -29.41 -10.32
C ASP A 207 -12.51 -29.88 -8.86
N ALA A 208 -11.85 -29.09 -8.01
CA ALA A 208 -11.73 -29.35 -6.57
C ALA A 208 -12.91 -28.76 -5.79
N TYR A 209 -13.36 -27.55 -6.16
CA TYR A 209 -14.42 -26.81 -5.46
C TYR A 209 -15.50 -26.35 -6.46
N PRO A 210 -16.47 -27.23 -6.80
CA PRO A 210 -17.59 -26.88 -7.68
C PRO A 210 -18.40 -25.74 -7.08
N ILE A 211 -18.81 -24.75 -7.90
CA ILE A 211 -19.58 -23.59 -7.44
C ILE A 211 -21.04 -24.02 -7.20
N GLU A 212 -21.30 -24.60 -6.05
CA GLU A 212 -22.61 -25.06 -5.61
C GLU A 212 -22.79 -24.76 -4.12
N THR A 213 -24.00 -24.36 -3.72
CA THR A 213 -24.28 -24.07 -2.31
C THR A 213 -24.24 -25.34 -1.47
N LEU A 214 -23.40 -25.33 -0.44
CA LEU A 214 -23.28 -26.43 0.52
C LEU A 214 -24.35 -26.32 1.61
N LEU A 215 -24.90 -27.47 1.98
CA LEU A 215 -25.84 -27.63 3.09
C LEU A 215 -25.11 -28.06 4.37
N SER A 216 -25.75 -27.85 5.51
CA SER A 216 -25.20 -28.20 6.82
C SER A 216 -24.73 -29.66 6.94
N ASN A 217 -25.35 -30.62 6.26
CA ASN A 217 -24.97 -32.03 6.32
C ASN A 217 -23.85 -32.41 5.34
N GLN A 218 -23.36 -31.45 4.55
CA GLN A 218 -22.27 -31.62 3.58
C GLN A 218 -20.94 -31.12 4.11
N ALA A 219 -20.88 -30.52 5.32
CA ALA A 219 -19.61 -30.17 5.94
C ALA A 219 -18.70 -31.39 6.05
N ASP A 220 -17.45 -31.25 5.63
CA ASP A 220 -16.50 -32.35 5.46
C ASP A 220 -15.34 -32.34 6.48
N ALA A 221 -15.45 -31.51 7.52
CA ALA A 221 -14.52 -31.53 8.64
C ALA A 221 -14.40 -32.94 9.25
N PRO A 222 -13.20 -33.50 9.43
CA PRO A 222 -13.00 -34.82 10.00
C PRO A 222 -13.66 -34.95 11.37
N ALA A 223 -14.18 -36.13 11.73
CA ALA A 223 -14.82 -36.35 13.03
C ALA A 223 -13.91 -36.09 14.25
N ALA A 224 -12.59 -36.08 14.04
CA ALA A 224 -11.60 -35.75 15.06
C ALA A 224 -11.28 -34.24 15.17
N SER A 225 -11.76 -33.42 14.23
CA SER A 225 -11.58 -31.97 14.26
C SER A 225 -12.49 -31.33 15.31
N THR A 226 -12.04 -30.21 15.89
CA THR A 226 -12.80 -29.46 16.89
C THR A 226 -13.65 -28.38 16.22
N VAL A 227 -14.69 -28.81 15.48
CA VAL A 227 -15.70 -27.89 14.94
C VAL A 227 -16.87 -27.84 15.90
N ASP A 228 -17.04 -26.72 16.61
CA ASP A 228 -18.22 -26.50 17.43
C ASP A 228 -19.44 -26.07 16.59
N GLN A 229 -20.60 -26.05 17.24
CA GLN A 229 -21.86 -25.71 16.57
C GLN A 229 -21.88 -24.27 16.03
N GLN A 230 -21.20 -23.33 16.70
CA GLN A 230 -21.17 -21.93 16.27
C GLN A 230 -20.27 -21.76 15.04
N LEU A 231 -19.09 -22.39 15.01
CA LEU A 231 -18.20 -22.39 13.84
C LEU A 231 -18.89 -22.95 12.61
N HIS A 232 -19.68 -24.02 12.79
CA HIS A 232 -20.45 -24.62 11.72
C HIS A 232 -21.55 -23.69 11.18
N VAL A 233 -22.26 -22.99 12.07
CA VAL A 233 -23.26 -21.98 11.67
C VAL A 233 -22.58 -20.82 10.96
N ASP A 234 -21.47 -20.33 11.49
CA ASP A 234 -20.71 -19.22 10.93
C ASP A 234 -20.25 -19.55 9.51
N TRP A 235 -19.65 -20.73 9.30
CA TRP A 235 -19.26 -21.21 7.98
C TRP A 235 -20.45 -21.29 7.01
N LEU A 236 -21.58 -21.85 7.45
CA LEU A 236 -22.76 -22.04 6.59
C LEU A 236 -23.34 -20.71 6.07
N GLU A 237 -23.17 -19.63 6.82
CA GLU A 237 -23.63 -18.28 6.45
C GLU A 237 -22.68 -17.56 5.47
N THR A 238 -21.50 -18.12 5.19
CA THR A 238 -20.49 -17.48 4.34
C THR A 238 -20.77 -17.59 2.85
N ALA A 239 -20.19 -16.66 2.08
CA ALA A 239 -20.06 -16.78 0.63
C ALA A 239 -19.25 -18.02 0.21
N HIS A 240 -18.34 -18.50 1.06
CA HIS A 240 -17.55 -19.71 0.84
C HIS A 240 -18.46 -20.95 0.77
N ALA A 241 -19.30 -21.18 1.78
CA ALA A 241 -20.27 -22.28 1.77
C ALA A 241 -21.28 -22.15 0.62
N GLN A 242 -21.70 -20.91 0.29
CA GLN A 242 -22.58 -20.65 -0.86
C GLN A 242 -21.93 -20.97 -2.22
N SER A 243 -20.59 -20.99 -2.28
CA SER A 243 -19.79 -21.20 -3.49
C SER A 243 -19.03 -22.53 -3.50
N GLY A 244 -19.40 -23.49 -2.65
CA GLY A 244 -18.84 -24.85 -2.67
C GLY A 244 -17.54 -25.05 -1.88
N VAL A 245 -17.09 -24.03 -1.14
CA VAL A 245 -15.86 -24.10 -0.35
C VAL A 245 -16.16 -24.72 1.01
N ASN A 246 -15.70 -25.95 1.20
CA ASN A 246 -15.92 -26.75 2.40
C ASN A 246 -14.75 -26.64 3.40
N CYS A 247 -14.86 -27.29 4.55
CA CYS A 247 -13.86 -27.21 5.61
C CYS A 247 -12.49 -27.71 5.13
N THR A 248 -12.43 -28.83 4.40
CA THR A 248 -11.17 -29.37 3.89
C THR A 248 -10.47 -28.44 2.90
N ALA A 249 -11.19 -27.56 2.20
CA ALA A 249 -10.60 -26.61 1.27
C ALA A 249 -9.66 -25.60 1.93
N CYS A 250 -9.90 -25.29 3.22
CA CYS A 250 -9.07 -24.37 4.00
C CYS A 250 -8.18 -25.10 5.01
N HIS A 251 -8.55 -26.29 5.48
CA HIS A 251 -7.81 -26.99 6.53
C HIS A 251 -6.93 -28.14 6.01
N GLN A 252 -7.01 -28.46 4.71
CA GLN A 252 -6.14 -29.43 4.03
C GLN A 252 -5.75 -28.90 2.65
N LYS A 253 -4.49 -29.10 2.27
CA LYS A 253 -3.95 -28.65 0.99
C LYS A 253 -3.77 -29.85 0.07
N THR A 254 -4.12 -29.69 -1.20
CA THR A 254 -3.74 -30.66 -2.23
C THR A 254 -2.26 -30.51 -2.55
N GLU A 255 -1.49 -31.56 -2.27
CA GLU A 255 -0.06 -31.66 -2.56
C GLU A 255 0.18 -31.89 -4.06
N ALA A 256 1.42 -31.70 -4.51
CA ALA A 256 1.80 -31.84 -5.92
C ALA A 256 1.55 -33.25 -6.50
N ASP A 257 1.48 -34.27 -5.64
CA ASP A 257 1.17 -35.66 -6.01
C ASP A 257 -0.34 -35.97 -5.98
N GLY A 258 -1.17 -34.98 -5.69
CA GLY A 258 -2.62 -35.09 -5.56
C GLY A 258 -3.11 -35.63 -4.22
N SER A 259 -2.23 -35.88 -3.25
CA SER A 259 -2.63 -36.23 -1.88
C SER A 259 -3.09 -35.00 -1.08
N LEU A 260 -3.88 -35.20 -0.03
CA LEU A 260 -4.25 -34.13 0.89
C LEU A 260 -3.28 -34.09 2.08
N SER A 261 -2.87 -32.88 2.46
CA SER A 261 -2.09 -32.64 3.66
C SER A 261 -2.86 -33.03 4.93
N ALA A 262 -2.14 -33.14 6.05
CA ALA A 262 -2.77 -33.30 7.35
C ALA A 262 -3.62 -32.07 7.69
N TRP A 263 -4.74 -32.30 8.39
CA TRP A 263 -5.60 -31.23 8.90
C TRP A 263 -4.80 -30.24 9.76
N THR A 264 -4.94 -28.95 9.49
CA THR A 264 -4.39 -27.86 10.32
C THR A 264 -5.52 -27.01 10.89
N ASP A 265 -5.49 -26.70 12.19
CA ASP A 265 -6.45 -25.78 12.81
C ASP A 265 -6.09 -24.30 12.55
N HIS A 266 -4.90 -24.03 12.01
CA HIS A 266 -4.38 -22.70 11.72
C HIS A 266 -3.85 -22.66 10.29
N PRO A 267 -4.73 -22.53 9.29
CA PRO A 267 -4.28 -22.40 7.91
C PRO A 267 -3.58 -21.06 7.68
N GLY A 268 -2.44 -21.12 6.98
CA GLY A 268 -1.70 -19.94 6.58
C GLY A 268 -2.30 -19.25 5.35
N PRO A 269 -1.73 -18.10 4.93
CA PRO A 269 -2.19 -17.35 3.77
C PRO A 269 -2.14 -18.14 2.44
N GLU A 270 -1.30 -19.17 2.35
CA GLU A 270 -1.18 -20.04 1.18
C GLU A 270 -2.47 -20.82 0.85
N TYR A 271 -3.38 -20.98 1.83
CA TYR A 271 -4.70 -21.56 1.59
C TYR A 271 -5.63 -20.57 0.89
N CYS A 272 -5.58 -19.30 1.29
CA CYS A 272 -6.33 -18.22 0.66
C CYS A 272 -5.85 -17.96 -0.77
N GLU A 273 -4.53 -18.02 -0.99
CA GLU A 273 -3.87 -17.73 -2.28
C GLU A 273 -4.40 -18.58 -3.44
N SER A 274 -4.88 -19.80 -3.16
CA SER A 274 -5.45 -20.69 -4.17
C SER A 274 -6.68 -20.10 -4.90
N CYS A 275 -7.41 -19.19 -4.27
CA CYS A 275 -8.58 -18.51 -4.84
C CYS A 275 -8.44 -16.97 -4.84
N HIS A 276 -7.59 -16.42 -3.96
CA HIS A 276 -7.43 -15.00 -3.68
C HIS A 276 -5.98 -14.53 -3.89
N SER A 277 -5.33 -15.04 -4.93
CA SER A 277 -3.91 -14.73 -5.21
C SER A 277 -3.64 -13.24 -5.35
N ILE A 278 -4.55 -12.49 -5.97
CA ILE A 278 -4.45 -11.03 -6.12
C ILE A 278 -4.49 -10.38 -4.73
N GLU A 279 -5.47 -10.69 -3.90
CA GLU A 279 -5.60 -10.09 -2.57
C GLU A 279 -4.41 -10.43 -1.66
N VAL A 280 -3.89 -11.68 -1.72
CA VAL A 280 -2.70 -12.11 -0.97
C VAL A 280 -1.45 -11.34 -1.42
N ASP A 281 -1.20 -11.26 -2.72
CA ASP A 281 -0.06 -10.50 -3.28
C ASP A 281 -0.15 -9.01 -2.90
N ARG A 282 -1.33 -8.39 -3.08
CA ARG A 282 -1.55 -6.99 -2.72
C ARG A 282 -1.38 -6.74 -1.23
N PHE A 283 -1.87 -7.63 -0.37
CA PHE A 283 -1.65 -7.55 1.09
C PHE A 283 -0.16 -7.55 1.44
N GLN A 284 0.60 -8.47 0.84
CA GLN A 284 2.05 -8.62 1.04
C GLN A 284 2.85 -7.40 0.56
N GLN A 285 2.37 -6.65 -0.45
CA GLN A 285 2.99 -5.40 -0.89
C GLN A 285 2.68 -4.19 0.01
N GLY A 286 1.68 -4.30 0.88
CA GLY A 286 1.28 -3.24 1.81
C GLY A 286 2.04 -3.30 3.14
N LYS A 287 1.98 -2.21 3.92
CA LYS A 287 2.62 -2.18 5.25
C LYS A 287 2.07 -3.26 6.20
N HIS A 288 0.85 -3.73 5.97
CA HIS A 288 0.23 -4.77 6.79
C HIS A 288 0.80 -6.17 6.53
N GLY A 289 1.20 -6.47 5.29
CA GLY A 289 1.70 -7.79 4.90
C GLY A 289 3.19 -7.85 4.54
N MET A 290 3.89 -6.71 4.40
CA MET A 290 5.28 -6.67 3.92
C MET A 290 6.27 -7.49 4.76
N ARG A 291 5.98 -7.69 6.05
CA ARG A 291 6.78 -8.56 6.90
C ARG A 291 6.69 -10.03 6.46
N LEU A 292 5.49 -10.49 6.11
CA LEU A 292 5.28 -11.85 5.60
C LEU A 292 5.99 -12.05 4.26
N ALA A 293 5.96 -11.05 3.38
CA ALA A 293 6.69 -11.07 2.11
C ALA A 293 8.21 -11.23 2.31
N ALA A 294 8.73 -10.71 3.42
CA ALA A 294 10.13 -10.83 3.83
C ALA A 294 10.41 -12.03 4.75
N ASN A 295 9.49 -13.00 4.85
CA ASN A 295 9.60 -14.17 5.74
C ASN A 295 9.81 -13.82 7.22
N LEU A 296 9.32 -12.65 7.66
CA LEU A 296 9.27 -12.26 9.06
C LEU A 296 7.92 -12.64 9.68
N SER A 297 7.86 -12.60 11.02
CA SER A 297 6.59 -12.75 11.74
C SER A 297 5.57 -11.68 11.30
N PRO A 298 4.26 -11.96 11.40
CA PRO A 298 3.21 -10.97 11.14
C PRO A 298 3.48 -9.63 11.84
N MET A 299 3.01 -8.54 11.24
CA MET A 299 3.00 -7.24 11.92
C MET A 299 2.11 -7.32 13.16
N THR A 300 2.46 -6.58 14.22
CA THR A 300 1.54 -6.26 15.30
C THR A 300 1.34 -4.75 15.40
N PRO A 301 0.23 -4.26 15.97
CA PRO A 301 0.02 -2.83 16.20
C PRO A 301 1.12 -2.15 17.01
N ALA A 302 1.84 -2.88 17.88
CA ALA A 302 2.99 -2.33 18.61
C ALA A 302 4.18 -1.92 17.72
N LEU A 303 4.26 -2.44 16.48
CA LEU A 303 5.27 -2.03 15.50
C LEU A 303 4.86 -0.77 14.73
N ALA A 304 3.60 -0.34 14.85
CA ALA A 304 3.11 0.84 14.14
C ALA A 304 3.73 2.13 14.70
N ARG A 305 3.92 3.11 13.82
CA ARG A 305 4.43 4.45 14.15
C ARG A 305 3.32 5.50 14.20
N ILE A 306 2.10 5.08 14.52
CA ILE A 306 0.91 5.91 14.71
C ILE A 306 0.15 5.44 15.96
N PRO A 307 -0.73 6.26 16.56
CA PRO A 307 -1.56 5.83 17.68
C PRO A 307 -2.41 4.59 17.36
N MET A 308 -2.32 3.59 18.23
CA MET A 308 -3.04 2.32 18.12
C MET A 308 -3.75 1.98 19.43
N GLN A 309 -4.74 1.09 19.38
CA GLN A 309 -5.38 0.51 20.54
C GLN A 309 -4.38 -0.32 21.34
N GLU A 310 -4.16 0.03 22.61
CA GLU A 310 -3.22 -0.67 23.49
C GLU A 310 -3.57 -2.15 23.65
N SER A 311 -4.87 -2.48 23.70
CA SER A 311 -5.36 -3.85 23.83
C SER A 311 -5.01 -4.73 22.62
N ALA A 312 -4.80 -4.14 21.45
CA ALA A 312 -4.46 -4.86 20.22
C ALA A 312 -2.94 -4.95 19.99
N SER A 313 -2.10 -4.37 20.86
CA SER A 313 -0.64 -4.25 20.69
C SER A 313 0.09 -5.54 20.29
N HIS A 314 -0.37 -6.69 20.78
CA HIS A 314 0.22 -8.01 20.58
C HIS A 314 -0.49 -8.85 19.51
N GLN A 315 -1.57 -8.33 18.91
CA GLN A 315 -2.35 -9.06 17.91
C GLN A 315 -1.55 -9.18 16.62
N GLU A 316 -1.41 -10.40 16.12
CA GLU A 316 -0.78 -10.65 14.82
C GLU A 316 -1.74 -10.30 13.68
N LEU A 317 -1.21 -9.56 12.70
CA LEU A 317 -1.95 -9.09 11.54
C LEU A 317 -1.85 -10.09 10.39
N THR A 318 -2.96 -10.77 10.10
CA THR A 318 -3.13 -11.80 9.08
C THR A 318 -4.39 -11.54 8.27
N CYS A 319 -4.71 -12.39 7.29
CA CYS A 319 -5.97 -12.30 6.55
C CYS A 319 -7.22 -12.35 7.47
N ASN A 320 -7.12 -13.02 8.63
CA ASN A 320 -8.25 -13.16 9.56
C ASN A 320 -8.35 -12.02 10.59
N SER A 321 -7.49 -11.01 10.51
CA SER A 321 -7.48 -9.91 11.47
C SER A 321 -8.53 -8.84 11.16
N CYS A 322 -8.88 -8.64 9.88
CA CYS A 322 -9.92 -7.68 9.49
C CYS A 322 -11.29 -8.35 9.28
N HIS A 323 -11.31 -9.50 8.60
CA HIS A 323 -12.50 -10.33 8.37
C HIS A 323 -12.26 -11.72 8.95
N SER A 324 -12.56 -11.90 10.23
CA SER A 324 -12.20 -13.14 10.93
C SER A 324 -12.95 -14.37 10.44
N ALA A 325 -12.22 -15.47 10.35
CA ALA A 325 -12.81 -16.79 10.24
C ALA A 325 -13.70 -17.06 11.48
N HIS A 326 -14.83 -17.74 11.36
CA HIS A 326 -15.34 -18.44 10.18
C HIS A 326 -16.50 -17.71 9.48
N ARG A 327 -16.73 -16.42 9.77
CA ARG A 327 -17.76 -15.61 9.09
C ARG A 327 -17.25 -14.84 7.88
N PHE A 328 -15.97 -14.43 7.90
CA PHE A 328 -15.37 -13.60 6.86
C PHE A 328 -16.21 -12.35 6.55
N ASP A 329 -16.70 -11.68 7.60
CA ASP A 329 -17.61 -10.55 7.47
C ASP A 329 -16.91 -9.33 6.87
N VAL A 330 -17.19 -9.07 5.59
CA VAL A 330 -16.63 -7.93 4.85
C VAL A 330 -17.27 -6.59 5.20
N GLN A 331 -18.45 -6.58 5.83
CA GLN A 331 -19.05 -5.35 6.37
C GLN A 331 -18.32 -4.94 7.65
N TYR A 332 -18.05 -5.90 8.54
CA TYR A 332 -17.22 -5.70 9.72
C TYR A 332 -15.82 -5.20 9.35
N ALA A 333 -15.16 -5.88 8.42
CA ALA A 333 -13.81 -5.55 7.96
C ALA A 333 -13.69 -4.16 7.32
N ALA A 334 -14.80 -3.62 6.81
CA ALA A 334 -14.79 -2.33 6.13
C ALA A 334 -14.59 -1.14 7.09
N VAL A 335 -14.92 -1.31 8.38
CA VAL A 335 -14.84 -0.25 9.40
C VAL A 335 -14.29 -0.78 10.72
N ASP A 336 -15.03 -1.65 11.40
CA ASP A 336 -14.71 -2.02 12.78
C ASP A 336 -13.43 -2.86 12.86
N GLY A 337 -13.16 -3.74 11.88
CA GLY A 337 -11.89 -4.45 11.77
C GLY A 337 -10.66 -3.52 11.64
N CYS A 338 -10.84 -2.28 11.17
CA CYS A 338 -9.78 -1.26 11.20
C CYS A 338 -9.66 -0.62 12.59
N LEU A 339 -10.78 -0.24 13.19
CA LEU A 339 -10.87 0.50 14.46
C LEU A 339 -10.58 -0.36 15.71
N GLU A 340 -10.56 -1.69 15.58
CA GLU A 340 -10.01 -2.59 16.60
C GLU A 340 -8.53 -2.34 16.88
N CYS A 341 -7.78 -1.84 15.88
CA CYS A 341 -6.36 -1.54 16.00
C CYS A 341 -6.07 -0.04 15.93
N HIS A 342 -6.69 0.68 14.99
CA HIS A 342 -6.42 2.11 14.78
C HIS A 342 -7.11 2.99 15.82
N ALA A 343 -6.35 3.94 16.38
CA ALA A 343 -6.84 4.87 17.39
C ALA A 343 -6.25 6.28 17.25
N ASP A 344 -5.79 6.65 16.05
CA ASP A 344 -5.39 8.01 15.73
C ASP A 344 -6.61 8.93 15.55
N ASP A 345 -6.42 10.25 15.70
CA ASP A 345 -7.51 11.24 15.67
C ASP A 345 -8.35 11.14 14.39
N HIS A 346 -7.71 10.89 13.24
CA HIS A 346 -8.38 10.69 11.95
C HIS A 346 -9.28 9.44 11.94
N SER A 347 -8.78 8.31 12.44
CA SER A 347 -9.56 7.08 12.52
C SER A 347 -10.74 7.22 13.48
N LEU A 348 -10.54 7.85 14.64
CA LEU A 348 -11.57 8.03 15.66
C LEU A 348 -12.65 9.03 15.22
N ALA A 349 -12.29 10.04 14.42
CA ALA A 349 -13.23 11.01 13.87
C ALA A 349 -14.18 10.42 12.80
N TYR A 350 -13.90 9.23 12.25
CA TYR A 350 -14.71 8.65 11.17
C TYR A 350 -16.19 8.49 11.55
N LYS A 351 -16.49 8.01 12.76
CA LYS A 351 -17.88 7.77 13.20
C LYS A 351 -18.72 9.04 13.34
N ASP A 352 -18.08 10.21 13.40
CA ASP A 352 -18.75 11.52 13.43
C ASP A 352 -18.83 12.19 12.04
N SER A 353 -18.38 11.49 10.98
CA SER A 353 -18.33 12.03 9.61
C SER A 353 -19.60 11.76 8.81
N SER A 354 -19.82 12.58 7.77
CA SER A 354 -20.86 12.32 6.75
C SER A 354 -20.62 10.99 6.00
N HIS A 355 -19.37 10.56 5.85
CA HIS A 355 -19.03 9.28 5.23
C HIS A 355 -19.57 8.10 6.04
N TYR A 356 -19.44 8.14 7.37
CA TYR A 356 -20.02 7.10 8.23
C TYR A 356 -21.55 7.11 8.19
N ALA A 357 -22.18 8.28 8.12
CA ALA A 357 -23.64 8.35 7.96
C ALA A 357 -24.10 7.66 6.65
N LEU A 358 -23.36 7.82 5.55
CA LEU A 358 -23.62 7.11 4.30
C LEU A 358 -23.39 5.60 4.44
N TRP A 359 -22.31 5.19 5.10
CA TRP A 359 -22.05 3.78 5.39
C TRP A 359 -23.19 3.14 6.19
N GLN A 360 -23.64 3.79 7.27
CA GLN A 360 -24.76 3.33 8.09
C GLN A 360 -26.05 3.23 7.28
N ALA A 361 -26.32 4.20 6.40
CA ALA A 361 -27.50 4.16 5.53
C ALA A 361 -27.44 2.99 4.54
N GLU A 362 -26.27 2.67 3.97
CA GLU A 362 -26.10 1.53 3.07
C GLU A 362 -26.28 0.20 3.79
N VAL A 363 -25.56 -0.03 4.91
CA VAL A 363 -25.63 -1.32 5.63
C VAL A 363 -26.98 -1.58 6.28
N SER A 364 -27.75 -0.52 6.57
CA SER A 364 -29.15 -0.64 7.04
C SER A 364 -30.18 -0.71 5.91
N HIS A 365 -29.72 -0.80 4.65
CA HIS A 365 -30.54 -0.84 3.43
C HIS A 365 -31.48 0.37 3.26
N GLN A 366 -31.10 1.52 3.84
CA GLN A 366 -31.80 2.80 3.70
C GLN A 366 -31.28 3.63 2.52
N ALA A 367 -30.07 3.34 2.06
CA ALA A 367 -29.47 3.88 0.84
C ALA A 367 -29.20 2.76 -0.19
N ALA A 368 -28.98 3.16 -1.45
CA ALA A 368 -28.61 2.22 -2.49
C ALA A 368 -27.21 1.67 -2.25
N GLU A 369 -26.95 0.46 -2.75
CA GLU A 369 -25.60 -0.13 -2.75
C GLU A 369 -24.58 0.79 -3.45
N ASP A 370 -23.33 0.66 -2.99
CA ASP A 370 -22.15 1.41 -3.40
C ASP A 370 -22.22 2.93 -3.12
N THR A 371 -23.11 3.38 -2.24
CA THR A 371 -23.15 4.77 -1.76
C THR A 371 -22.45 4.98 -0.41
N GLY A 372 -22.24 3.90 0.35
CA GLY A 372 -21.55 3.89 1.62
C GLY A 372 -20.04 4.15 1.46
N VAL A 373 -19.48 4.93 2.37
CA VAL A 373 -18.04 5.23 2.40
C VAL A 373 -17.46 4.76 3.73
N SER A 374 -16.57 3.79 3.66
CA SER A 374 -15.92 3.11 4.79
C SER A 374 -14.42 3.34 4.84
N CYS A 375 -13.75 2.95 5.92
CA CYS A 375 -12.29 2.95 6.03
C CYS A 375 -11.67 2.19 4.86
N ALA A 376 -12.17 0.99 4.58
CA ALA A 376 -11.72 0.18 3.46
C ALA A 376 -11.97 0.85 2.10
N SER A 377 -13.07 1.57 1.90
CA SER A 377 -13.31 2.24 0.61
C SER A 377 -12.29 3.34 0.26
N CYS A 378 -11.64 3.92 1.28
CA CYS A 378 -10.61 4.94 1.10
C CYS A 378 -9.20 4.34 1.07
N HIS A 379 -8.88 3.45 2.01
CA HIS A 379 -7.53 2.89 2.18
C HIS A 379 -7.30 1.61 1.36
N MET A 380 -8.36 0.88 1.01
CA MET A 380 -8.33 -0.34 0.19
C MET A 380 -9.36 -0.21 -0.96
N PRO A 381 -9.23 0.83 -1.80
CA PRO A 381 -10.24 1.14 -2.80
C PRO A 381 -10.44 -0.01 -3.79
N ARG A 382 -11.63 -0.06 -4.39
CA ARG A 382 -11.93 -1.02 -5.45
C ARG A 382 -11.30 -0.52 -6.76
N ILE A 383 -10.32 -1.26 -7.29
CA ILE A 383 -9.55 -0.87 -8.48
C ILE A 383 -9.82 -1.81 -9.65
N ASP A 384 -9.60 -1.31 -10.86
CA ASP A 384 -9.42 -2.16 -12.03
C ASP A 384 -8.04 -2.83 -11.95
N TYR A 385 -8.03 -4.15 -12.05
CA TYR A 385 -6.83 -4.96 -12.08
C TYR A 385 -6.83 -5.83 -13.34
N ASP A 386 -5.80 -5.65 -14.18
CA ASP A 386 -5.66 -6.39 -15.42
C ASP A 386 -5.22 -7.83 -15.10
N VAL A 387 -6.10 -8.80 -15.37
CA VAL A 387 -5.79 -10.24 -15.22
C VAL A 387 -5.28 -10.86 -16.52
N SER A 388 -5.49 -10.18 -17.65
CA SER A 388 -4.85 -10.48 -18.93
C SER A 388 -4.82 -9.23 -19.81
N ASP A 389 -4.17 -9.30 -20.97
CA ASP A 389 -4.13 -8.21 -21.96
C ASP A 389 -5.52 -7.73 -22.43
N TRP A 390 -6.58 -8.53 -22.21
CA TRP A 390 -7.92 -8.29 -22.73
C TRP A 390 -8.99 -8.21 -21.64
N LEU A 391 -8.64 -8.48 -20.38
CA LEU A 391 -9.60 -8.60 -19.29
C LEU A 391 -9.07 -7.92 -18.03
N SER A 392 -9.85 -6.98 -17.52
CA SER A 392 -9.66 -6.35 -16.21
C SER A 392 -10.80 -6.78 -15.29
N ARG A 393 -10.50 -6.87 -13.99
CA ARG A 393 -11.47 -7.16 -12.94
C ARG A 393 -11.47 -6.07 -11.88
N LYS A 394 -12.62 -5.86 -11.24
CA LYS A 394 -12.74 -5.05 -10.02
C LYS A 394 -12.32 -5.89 -8.82
N VAL A 395 -11.24 -5.46 -8.17
CA VAL A 395 -10.70 -6.07 -6.95
C VAL A 395 -10.59 -5.03 -5.85
N VAL A 396 -10.72 -5.47 -4.60
CA VAL A 396 -10.39 -4.63 -3.45
C VAL A 396 -8.87 -4.60 -3.32
N ASP A 397 -8.27 -3.42 -3.36
CA ASP A 397 -6.82 -3.29 -3.25
C ASP A 397 -6.36 -3.53 -1.82
N HIS A 398 -5.90 -4.76 -1.52
CA HIS A 398 -5.40 -5.10 -0.19
C HIS A 398 -4.03 -4.48 0.14
N ASN A 399 -3.41 -3.79 -0.82
CA ASN A 399 -2.25 -2.95 -0.55
C ASN A 399 -2.71 -1.59 -0.01
N GLN A 400 -2.99 -1.52 1.30
CA GLN A 400 -3.45 -0.27 1.91
C GLN A 400 -2.49 0.91 1.75
N SER A 401 -1.20 0.65 1.48
CA SER A 401 -0.19 1.68 1.26
C SER A 401 -0.24 2.28 -0.16
N ALA A 402 -0.92 1.63 -1.11
CA ALA A 402 -0.79 1.92 -2.53
C ALA A 402 -1.25 3.33 -2.91
N SER A 403 -2.16 3.94 -2.14
CA SER A 403 -2.76 5.24 -2.44
C SER A 403 -2.37 6.37 -1.46
N LEU A 404 -1.61 6.09 -0.41
CA LEU A 404 -1.44 7.02 0.73
C LEU A 404 -0.22 7.95 0.63
N SER A 405 0.79 7.59 -0.16
CA SER A 405 2.04 8.36 -0.27
C SER A 405 2.46 8.51 -1.75
N PRO A 406 2.45 9.74 -2.30
CA PRO A 406 1.76 10.92 -1.74
C PRO A 406 0.23 10.71 -1.73
N ASN A 407 -0.47 11.36 -0.79
CA ASN A 407 -1.91 11.18 -0.59
C ASN A 407 -2.78 11.52 -1.81
N SER A 408 -2.28 12.37 -2.71
CA SER A 408 -2.91 12.65 -4.02
C SER A 408 -3.17 11.40 -4.87
N LYS A 409 -2.51 10.27 -4.60
CA LYS A 409 -2.83 8.98 -5.24
C LYS A 409 -4.22 8.45 -4.88
N MET A 410 -4.85 8.93 -3.79
CA MET A 410 -6.24 8.60 -3.42
C MET A 410 -7.29 9.23 -4.34
N ILE A 411 -6.95 10.32 -5.05
CA ILE A 411 -7.93 11.14 -5.80
C ILE A 411 -8.75 10.26 -6.75
N ARG A 412 -8.08 9.47 -7.59
CA ARG A 412 -8.73 8.66 -8.62
C ARG A 412 -9.44 7.42 -8.07
N PRO A 413 -8.79 6.57 -7.26
CA PRO A 413 -9.41 5.31 -6.82
C PRO A 413 -10.42 5.48 -5.68
N ALA A 414 -10.43 6.61 -4.97
CA ALA A 414 -11.36 6.83 -3.86
C ALA A 414 -12.24 8.08 -4.07
N CYS A 415 -11.64 9.28 -4.12
CA CYS A 415 -12.40 10.52 -3.99
C CYS A 415 -13.28 10.83 -5.21
N GLN A 416 -12.79 10.60 -6.43
CA GLN A 416 -13.45 10.99 -7.69
C GLN A 416 -14.66 10.13 -8.08
N HIS A 417 -14.99 9.13 -7.29
CA HIS A 417 -16.26 8.40 -7.42
C HIS A 417 -17.45 9.23 -6.91
N CYS A 418 -17.20 10.16 -5.99
CA CYS A 418 -18.24 10.94 -5.32
C CYS A 418 -18.01 12.46 -5.44
N HIS A 419 -16.77 12.89 -5.64
CA HIS A 419 -16.39 14.30 -5.62
C HIS A 419 -15.76 14.79 -6.92
N GLY A 420 -15.93 16.09 -7.20
CA GLY A 420 -15.20 16.78 -8.26
C GLY A 420 -13.71 16.88 -7.95
N LEU A 421 -12.89 17.03 -9.00
CA LEU A 421 -11.43 17.01 -8.88
C LEU A 421 -10.89 18.13 -7.98
N GLN A 422 -11.36 19.38 -8.15
CA GLN A 422 -10.92 20.51 -7.31
C GLN A 422 -11.19 20.25 -5.83
N PHE A 423 -12.39 19.74 -5.50
CA PHE A 423 -12.76 19.43 -4.12
C PHE A 423 -11.85 18.35 -3.54
N ALA A 424 -11.61 17.27 -4.28
CA ALA A 424 -10.73 16.19 -3.84
C ALA A 424 -9.29 16.66 -3.61
N ILE A 425 -8.73 17.49 -4.51
CA ILE A 425 -7.38 18.06 -4.35
C ILE A 425 -7.33 18.95 -3.11
N ASN A 426 -8.28 19.86 -2.96
CA ASN A 426 -8.33 20.77 -1.81
C ASN A 426 -8.49 19.99 -0.50
N ALA A 427 -9.34 18.97 -0.46
CA ALA A 427 -9.55 18.15 0.72
C ALA A 427 -8.29 17.38 1.15
N LEU A 428 -7.52 16.85 0.19
CA LEU A 428 -6.26 16.16 0.47
C LEU A 428 -5.08 17.10 0.76
N ALA A 429 -5.22 18.39 0.47
CA ALA A 429 -4.24 19.41 0.83
C ALA A 429 -4.48 20.02 2.22
N ASP A 430 -5.65 19.79 2.81
CA ASP A 430 -6.07 20.35 4.10
C ASP A 430 -5.80 19.37 5.24
N GLU A 431 -4.71 19.57 5.98
CA GLU A 431 -4.30 18.68 7.09
C GLU A 431 -5.34 18.63 8.22
N ASP A 432 -5.95 19.77 8.58
CA ASP A 432 -7.00 19.84 9.61
C ASP A 432 -8.26 19.06 9.19
N LEU A 433 -8.59 19.09 7.90
CA LEU A 433 -9.72 18.34 7.37
C LEU A 433 -9.41 16.84 7.31
N ILE A 434 -8.17 16.45 6.98
CA ILE A 434 -7.73 15.05 7.05
C ILE A 434 -7.87 14.54 8.48
N GLU A 435 -7.34 15.24 9.49
CA GLU A 435 -7.43 14.83 10.90
C GLU A 435 -8.88 14.62 11.39
N LYS A 436 -9.86 15.29 10.79
CA LYS A 436 -11.30 15.16 11.14
C LYS A 436 -12.05 14.22 10.21
N ASN A 437 -11.34 13.29 9.56
CA ASN A 437 -11.89 12.33 8.61
C ASN A 437 -12.76 12.98 7.51
N PHE A 438 -12.28 14.10 6.98
CA PHE A 438 -12.98 14.88 5.94
C PHE A 438 -14.38 15.37 6.35
N SER A 439 -14.63 15.53 7.65
CA SER A 439 -15.87 16.12 8.15
C SER A 439 -15.87 17.64 7.96
N GLY A 440 -16.53 18.11 6.90
CA GLY A 440 -16.71 19.53 6.61
C GLY A 440 -16.42 19.89 5.16
N GLN A 441 -15.82 21.06 4.95
CA GLN A 441 -15.40 21.58 3.64
C GLN A 441 -13.91 21.96 3.73
N PRO A 442 -13.15 21.81 2.63
CA PRO A 442 -11.76 22.23 2.62
C PRO A 442 -11.65 23.75 2.80
N SER A 443 -10.72 24.15 3.66
CA SER A 443 -10.35 25.54 3.92
C SER A 443 -9.24 26.04 3.01
N VAL A 444 -8.51 25.13 2.36
CA VAL A 444 -7.43 25.43 1.41
C VAL A 444 -7.92 25.37 -0.03
N HIS A 445 -7.22 26.09 -0.91
CA HIS A 445 -7.46 26.06 -2.36
C HIS A 445 -6.16 25.86 -3.13
N VAL A 446 -6.07 24.77 -3.86
CA VAL A 446 -4.92 24.44 -4.70
C VAL A 446 -5.12 24.95 -6.12
N GLU A 447 -4.17 25.73 -6.61
CA GLU A 447 -4.30 26.50 -7.86
C GLU A 447 -4.08 25.69 -9.15
N SER A 448 -3.80 24.38 -9.09
CA SER A 448 -3.41 23.60 -10.26
C SER A 448 -4.40 23.65 -11.42
N ILE A 449 -5.70 23.59 -11.12
CA ILE A 449 -6.75 23.71 -12.14
C ILE A 449 -6.83 25.15 -12.66
N ASP A 450 -6.67 26.16 -11.81
CA ASP A 450 -6.68 27.57 -12.21
C ASP A 450 -5.51 27.88 -13.15
N LEU A 451 -4.33 27.36 -12.83
CA LEU A 451 -3.13 27.50 -13.65
C LEU A 451 -3.32 26.83 -15.01
N ALA A 452 -3.86 25.60 -15.03
CA ALA A 452 -4.17 24.90 -16.28
C ALA A 452 -5.19 25.67 -17.14
N ARG A 453 -6.26 26.19 -16.52
CA ARG A 453 -7.31 26.99 -17.18
C ARG A 453 -6.73 28.27 -17.78
N LYS A 454 -5.95 29.03 -17.01
CA LYS A 454 -5.26 30.25 -17.48
C LYS A 454 -4.35 29.95 -18.67
N ASP A 455 -3.61 28.84 -18.63
CA ASP A 455 -2.72 28.42 -19.71
C ASP A 455 -3.49 28.09 -21.01
N MET A 456 -4.59 27.34 -20.89
CA MET A 456 -5.50 27.03 -21.99
C MET A 456 -6.10 28.29 -22.62
N GLU A 457 -6.63 29.21 -21.81
CA GLU A 457 -7.20 30.47 -22.30
C GLU A 457 -6.17 31.34 -23.02
N ARG A 458 -4.93 31.37 -22.53
CA ARG A 458 -3.82 32.07 -23.19
C ARG A 458 -3.53 31.47 -24.57
N ASP A 459 -3.45 30.15 -24.66
CA ASP A 459 -3.19 29.46 -25.92
C ASP A 459 -4.32 29.66 -26.93
N LEU A 460 -5.58 29.64 -26.49
CA LEU A 460 -6.74 29.97 -27.33
C LEU A 460 -6.64 31.39 -27.91
N LYS A 461 -6.39 32.39 -27.07
CA LYS A 461 -6.21 33.79 -27.51
C LYS A 461 -5.05 33.95 -28.49
N ARG A 462 -3.93 33.27 -28.24
CA ARG A 462 -2.78 33.27 -29.16
C ARG A 462 -3.17 32.71 -30.53
N ARG A 463 -3.88 31.58 -30.56
CA ARG A 463 -4.33 30.94 -31.82
C ARG A 463 -5.30 31.82 -32.59
N GLU A 464 -6.21 32.50 -31.89
CA GLU A 464 -7.13 33.47 -32.48
C GLU A 464 -6.40 34.68 -33.07
N ALA A 465 -5.38 35.21 -32.38
CA ALA A 465 -4.60 36.35 -32.88
C ALA A 465 -3.70 36.00 -34.09
N THR A 466 -3.40 34.72 -34.30
CA THR A 466 -2.62 34.22 -35.46
C THR A 466 -3.48 33.75 -36.63
N ARG A 467 -4.81 33.72 -36.48
CA ARG A 467 -5.78 33.47 -37.55
C ARG A 467 -6.22 34.79 -38.17
#